data_AF-A5FNH6-F1
#
_entry.id   AF-A5FNH6-F1
#
_cell.length_a   1.000
_cell.length_b   1.000
_cell.length_c   1.000
_cell.angle_alpha   90.00
_cell.angle_beta   90.00
_cell.angle_gamma   90.00
#
_symmetry.space_group_name_H-M   'P 1'
#
loop_
_entity.id
_entity.type
_entity.pdbx_description
1 polymer ?
#
loop_
_entity_poly.entity_id
_entity_poly.type
_entity_poly.pdbx_seq_one_letter_code
_entity_poly.pdbx_strand_id
1 'polypeptide(L)'
;MKKIILSMALAVSSAVLSQEVPASANTDVVNEEQNFYKKDAHASYYHDKFNGRKTASGRKFNNNDLTAAHKTLPFGTMLKVTNEANNKFVIVEVTDRGPFVKGREIDLSKRAFMSIASNKKSGVVYVTIEILK
;
A
#
# COMPACT_ATOMS: atom_id res chain seq x y z
N MET A 1 -48.69 -6.54 62.81
CA MET A 1 -47.60 -5.94 63.59
C MET A 1 -46.42 -5.70 62.66
N LYS A 2 -45.91 -4.46 62.57
CA LYS A 2 -44.49 -4.02 62.43
C LYS A 2 -43.57 -4.88 61.52
N LYS A 3 -42.78 -4.42 60.52
CA LYS A 3 -42.15 -3.11 60.24
C LYS A 3 -41.25 -3.23 58.95
N ILE A 4 -41.16 -2.13 58.17
CA ILE A 4 -39.93 -1.44 57.65
C ILE A 4 -39.06 -2.18 56.57
N ILE A 5 -39.07 -1.79 55.29
CA ILE A 5 -38.36 -0.71 54.53
C ILE A 5 -36.83 -0.89 54.41
N LEU A 6 -36.31 -0.95 53.16
CA LEU A 6 -34.97 -0.49 52.73
C LEU A 6 -34.90 -0.49 51.17
N SER A 7 -35.24 0.60 50.46
CA SER A 7 -34.42 1.75 50.00
C SER A 7 -33.25 1.45 49.03
N MET A 8 -33.34 1.99 47.80
CA MET A 8 -32.29 2.71 47.03
C MET A 8 -32.88 3.04 45.63
N ALA A 9 -33.34 4.27 45.36
CA ALA A 9 -32.57 5.42 44.84
C ALA A 9 -31.79 5.06 43.55
N LEU A 10 -31.87 5.77 42.41
CA LEU A 10 -31.81 7.22 42.27
C LEU A 10 -32.23 7.61 40.82
N ALA A 11 -32.94 8.73 40.68
CA ALA A 11 -33.14 9.49 39.44
C ALA A 11 -31.78 10.04 38.93
N VAL A 12 -31.62 10.70 37.78
CA VAL A 12 -32.05 12.08 37.49
C VAL A 12 -32.02 12.27 35.96
N SER A 13 -33.18 12.48 35.34
CA SER A 13 -33.67 13.75 34.77
C SER A 13 -32.84 14.32 33.61
N SER A 14 -33.35 14.07 32.40
CA SER A 14 -32.92 14.65 31.14
C SER A 14 -33.73 15.90 30.84
N ALA A 15 -33.08 17.06 30.77
CA ALA A 15 -33.49 18.17 29.91
C ALA A 15 -32.37 19.22 29.90
N VAL A 16 -31.96 19.67 28.71
CA VAL A 16 -32.02 21.08 28.25
C VAL A 16 -31.34 21.21 26.88
N LEU A 17 -32.19 21.43 25.86
CA LEU A 17 -32.20 22.48 24.82
C LEU A 17 -30.94 22.85 23.97
N SER A 18 -31.14 22.67 22.65
CA SER A 18 -30.68 23.42 21.45
C SER A 18 -29.44 24.32 21.48
N GLN A 19 -28.53 24.04 20.53
CA GLN A 19 -27.81 25.05 19.73
C GLN A 19 -27.70 24.57 18.27
N GLU A 20 -28.12 25.41 17.32
CA GLU A 20 -27.79 25.30 15.89
C GLU A 20 -26.53 26.14 15.57
N VAL A 21 -25.93 25.87 14.39
CA VAL A 21 -24.94 26.67 13.60
C VAL A 21 -23.46 26.21 13.72
N PRO A 22 -22.60 26.24 12.65
CA PRO A 22 -22.78 26.23 11.20
C PRO A 22 -21.98 25.11 10.45
N ALA A 23 -22.25 25.01 9.15
CA ALA A 23 -21.43 24.32 8.14
C ALA A 23 -19.98 24.86 8.08
N SER A 24 -18.99 23.98 8.25
CA SER A 24 -17.70 23.97 7.53
C SER A 24 -16.73 23.00 8.21
N ALA A 25 -16.72 21.76 7.73
CA ALA A 25 -15.52 20.95 7.74
C ALA A 25 -15.55 20.13 6.45
N ASN A 26 -15.06 20.74 5.37
CA ASN A 26 -14.62 20.01 4.18
C ASN A 26 -13.60 18.98 4.66
N THR A 27 -14.08 17.77 4.91
CA THR A 27 -13.22 16.60 4.79
C THR A 27 -13.13 16.38 3.29
N ASP A 28 -12.13 17.01 2.70
CA ASP A 28 -11.64 16.65 1.39
C ASP A 28 -11.24 15.18 1.48
N VAL A 29 -12.21 14.30 1.19
CA VAL A 29 -11.95 12.92 0.85
C VAL A 29 -11.11 13.02 -0.42
N VAL A 30 -9.79 13.01 -0.24
CA VAL A 30 -8.83 12.91 -1.33
C VAL A 30 -9.16 11.63 -2.08
N ASN A 31 -10.01 11.77 -3.08
CA ASN A 31 -10.30 10.75 -4.05
C ASN A 31 -9.06 10.68 -4.92
N GLU A 32 -8.01 10.02 -4.40
CA GLU A 32 -6.87 9.67 -5.21
C GLU A 32 -7.40 8.78 -6.32
N GLU A 33 -7.57 9.35 -7.51
CA GLU A 33 -7.68 8.59 -8.75
C GLU A 33 -6.42 7.73 -8.85
N GLN A 34 -6.44 6.56 -8.20
CA GLN A 34 -5.42 5.55 -8.35
C GLN A 34 -5.37 5.24 -9.84
N ASN A 35 -4.33 5.73 -10.51
CA ASN A 35 -4.26 5.67 -11.94
C ASN A 35 -3.85 4.24 -12.31
N PHE A 36 -4.86 3.40 -12.45
CA PHE A 36 -4.72 1.97 -12.71
C PHE A 36 -3.80 1.77 -13.91
N TYR A 37 -2.71 1.01 -13.70
CA TYR A 37 -1.77 0.70 -14.77
C TYR A 37 -2.06 -0.67 -15.37
N LYS A 38 -2.09 -1.72 -14.53
CA LYS A 38 -2.29 -3.09 -14.99
C LYS A 38 -2.71 -4.03 -13.86
N LYS A 39 -3.57 -4.99 -14.17
CA LYS A 39 -3.96 -6.12 -13.32
C LYS A 39 -3.36 -7.42 -13.85
N ASP A 40 -3.28 -8.45 -13.01
CA ASP A 40 -2.80 -9.79 -13.35
C ASP A 40 -1.37 -9.75 -13.93
N ALA A 41 -0.56 -8.79 -13.45
CA ALA A 41 0.81 -8.60 -13.89
C ALA A 41 1.75 -9.53 -13.12
N HIS A 42 2.68 -10.18 -13.81
CA HIS A 42 3.72 -10.95 -13.12
C HIS A 42 4.79 -10.03 -12.55
N ALA A 43 4.92 -10.04 -11.23
CA ALA A 43 6.04 -9.44 -10.52
C ALA A 43 7.04 -10.51 -10.10
N SER A 44 8.32 -10.19 -10.19
CA SER A 44 9.39 -10.97 -9.57
C SER A 44 10.31 -10.05 -8.75
N TYR A 45 11.48 -10.54 -8.35
CA TYR A 45 12.45 -9.71 -7.64
C TYR A 45 13.90 -9.96 -8.08
N TYR A 46 14.75 -8.97 -7.83
CA TYR A 46 16.17 -9.03 -8.13
C TYR A 46 16.93 -10.09 -7.32
N HIS A 47 17.84 -10.79 -8.00
CA HIS A 47 18.83 -11.63 -7.33
C HIS A 47 19.89 -10.79 -6.60
N ASP A 48 20.45 -11.30 -5.50
CA ASP A 48 21.48 -10.62 -4.69
C ASP A 48 22.74 -10.19 -5.46
N LYS A 49 23.05 -10.82 -6.60
CA LYS A 49 24.23 -10.51 -7.40
C LYS A 49 24.21 -9.11 -8.00
N PHE A 50 23.01 -8.49 -8.05
CA PHE A 50 22.82 -7.15 -8.58
C PHE A 50 23.09 -6.05 -7.54
N ASN A 51 23.17 -6.37 -6.24
CA ASN A 51 23.46 -5.38 -5.20
C ASN A 51 24.76 -4.62 -5.51
N GLY A 52 24.70 -3.30 -5.36
CA GLY A 52 25.82 -2.38 -5.59
C GLY A 52 26.09 -2.03 -7.06
N ARG A 53 25.44 -2.70 -8.03
CA ARG A 53 25.56 -2.38 -9.46
C ARG A 53 24.78 -1.12 -9.79
N LYS A 54 25.19 -0.39 -10.84
CA LYS A 54 24.42 0.75 -11.34
C LYS A 54 23.16 0.26 -12.07
N THR A 55 22.02 0.90 -11.77
CA THR A 55 20.76 0.77 -12.52
C THR A 55 20.77 1.70 -13.73
N ALA A 56 19.77 1.57 -14.61
CA ALA A 56 19.58 2.43 -15.76
C ALA A 56 19.28 3.90 -15.41
N SER A 57 18.82 4.22 -14.20
CA SER A 57 18.74 5.61 -13.69
C SER A 57 20.11 6.17 -13.25
N GLY A 58 21.15 5.34 -13.22
CA GLY A 58 22.49 5.71 -12.76
C GLY A 58 22.73 5.54 -11.25
N ARG A 59 21.68 5.29 -10.46
CA ARG A 59 21.79 4.99 -9.02
C ARG A 59 22.37 3.59 -8.78
N LYS A 60 23.01 3.35 -7.63
CA LYS A 60 23.41 1.99 -7.24
C LYS A 60 22.18 1.24 -6.72
N PHE A 61 21.98 0.02 -7.21
CA PHE A 61 20.92 -0.87 -6.76
C PHE A 61 21.21 -1.42 -5.36
N ASN A 62 20.17 -1.49 -4.53
CA ASN A 62 20.22 -2.11 -3.21
C ASN A 62 18.91 -2.84 -2.93
N ASN A 63 19.01 -4.14 -2.64
CA ASN A 63 17.87 -5.00 -2.31
C ASN A 63 17.10 -4.56 -1.07
N ASN A 64 17.70 -3.73 -0.21
CA ASN A 64 17.04 -3.18 0.98
C ASN A 64 16.24 -1.90 0.70
N ASP A 65 16.26 -1.38 -0.53
CA ASP A 65 15.48 -0.20 -0.91
C ASP A 65 14.07 -0.63 -1.36
N LEU A 66 13.17 0.33 -1.56
CA LEU A 66 11.83 0.10 -2.13
C LEU A 66 11.80 0.60 -3.57
N THR A 67 12.40 -0.18 -4.46
CA THR A 67 12.60 0.20 -5.87
C THR A 67 12.17 -0.93 -6.80
N ALA A 68 11.95 -0.59 -8.06
CA ALA A 68 11.60 -1.54 -9.11
C ALA A 68 12.25 -1.24 -10.46
N ALA A 69 12.36 -2.27 -11.30
CA ALA A 69 12.60 -2.17 -12.73
C ALA A 69 11.28 -2.21 -13.50
N HIS A 70 11.13 -1.28 -14.45
CA HIS A 70 10.03 -1.29 -15.39
C HIS A 70 10.50 -0.91 -16.80
N LYS A 71 9.86 -1.47 -17.84
CA LYS A 71 10.35 -1.38 -19.23
C LYS A 71 10.30 0.05 -19.77
N THR A 72 9.21 0.75 -19.52
CA THR A 72 8.88 2.01 -20.21
C THR A 72 8.45 3.15 -19.28
N LEU A 73 8.20 2.86 -18.00
CA LEU A 73 7.75 3.91 -17.09
C LEU A 73 8.91 4.88 -16.80
N PRO A 74 8.66 6.19 -16.71
CA PRO A 74 9.67 7.16 -16.34
C PRO A 74 10.39 6.76 -15.05
N PHE A 75 11.67 7.10 -14.94
CA PHE A 75 12.36 6.96 -13.66
C PHE A 75 11.77 7.95 -12.65
N GLY A 76 11.67 7.53 -11.38
CA GLY A 76 11.02 8.30 -10.33
C GLY A 76 9.50 8.10 -10.25
N THR A 77 8.88 7.39 -11.20
CA THR A 77 7.45 7.03 -11.08
C THR A 77 7.24 6.19 -9.84
N MET A 78 6.29 6.61 -9.00
CA MET A 78 5.88 5.90 -7.80
C MET A 78 4.75 4.93 -8.14
N LEU A 79 4.92 3.67 -7.77
CA LEU A 79 3.97 2.61 -8.05
C LEU A 79 3.48 2.00 -6.74
N LYS A 80 2.18 1.86 -6.61
CA LYS A 80 1.58 0.95 -5.62
C LYS A 80 1.42 -0.41 -6.28
N VAL A 81 2.09 -1.40 -5.70
CA VAL A 81 2.11 -2.78 -6.20
C VAL A 81 1.41 -3.67 -5.18
N THR A 82 0.23 -4.16 -5.53
CA THR A 82 -0.64 -4.96 -4.66
C THR A 82 -0.58 -6.42 -5.07
N ASN A 83 -0.21 -7.31 -4.15
CA ASN A 83 -0.27 -8.75 -4.38
C ASN A 83 -1.73 -9.22 -4.32
N GLU A 84 -2.22 -9.77 -5.42
CA GLU A 84 -3.62 -10.17 -5.60
C GLU A 84 -4.01 -11.36 -4.72
N ALA A 85 -3.04 -12.15 -4.26
CA ALA A 85 -3.29 -13.32 -3.42
C ALA A 85 -3.57 -12.97 -1.94
N ASN A 86 -3.15 -11.79 -1.46
CA ASN A 86 -3.30 -11.42 -0.04
C ASN A 86 -3.65 -9.94 0.21
N ASN A 87 -3.85 -9.16 -0.85
CA ASN A 87 -4.14 -7.73 -0.82
C ASN A 87 -3.11 -6.85 -0.09
N LYS A 88 -1.92 -7.38 0.21
CA LYS A 88 -0.81 -6.57 0.71
C LYS A 88 -0.20 -5.78 -0.42
N PHE A 89 0.17 -4.54 -0.14
CA PHE A 89 0.81 -3.68 -1.12
C PHE A 89 2.13 -3.11 -0.61
N VAL A 90 2.94 -2.65 -1.56
CA VAL A 90 4.16 -1.88 -1.30
C VAL A 90 4.22 -0.75 -2.32
N ILE A 91 4.72 0.39 -1.87
CA ILE A 91 5.01 1.52 -2.74
C ILE A 91 6.49 1.45 -3.13
N VAL A 92 6.77 1.53 -4.43
CA VAL A 92 8.12 1.45 -4.98
C VAL A 92 8.37 2.55 -6.00
N GLU A 93 9.62 2.97 -6.09
CA GLU A 93 10.09 3.91 -7.12
C GLU A 93 10.67 3.15 -8.32
N VAL A 94 10.29 3.52 -9.54
CA VAL A 94 10.91 3.01 -10.76
C VAL A 94 12.32 3.61 -10.91
N THR A 95 13.36 2.78 -10.81
CA THR A 95 14.77 3.23 -10.88
C THR A 95 15.61 2.47 -11.91
N ASP A 96 15.05 1.44 -12.54
CA ASP A 96 15.78 0.60 -13.48
C ASP A 96 14.92 0.15 -14.67
N ARG A 97 15.55 -0.49 -15.65
CA ARG A 97 14.92 -1.02 -16.86
C ARG A 97 14.87 -2.54 -16.86
N GLY A 98 13.88 -3.07 -17.54
CA GLY A 98 13.50 -4.48 -17.51
C GLY A 98 12.09 -4.64 -16.96
N PRO A 99 11.63 -5.88 -16.72
CA PRO A 99 12.32 -7.13 -16.95
C PRO A 99 12.38 -7.46 -18.45
N PHE A 100 13.52 -7.97 -18.93
CA PHE A 100 13.68 -8.38 -20.35
C PHE A 100 13.26 -9.84 -20.61
N VAL A 101 12.56 -10.45 -19.65
CA VAL A 101 12.01 -11.80 -19.78
C VAL A 101 10.54 -11.67 -20.17
N LYS A 102 10.13 -12.44 -21.18
CA LYS A 102 8.75 -12.47 -21.67
C LYS A 102 7.80 -12.82 -20.51
N GLY A 103 6.66 -12.11 -20.46
CA GLY A 103 5.62 -12.35 -19.47
C GLY A 103 5.81 -11.68 -18.10
N ARG A 104 6.99 -11.15 -17.76
CA ARG A 104 7.22 -10.36 -16.53
C ARG A 104 7.00 -8.87 -16.79
N GLU A 105 6.26 -8.22 -15.90
CA GLU A 105 5.98 -6.79 -16.00
C GLU A 105 6.93 -5.95 -15.16
N ILE A 106 7.24 -6.41 -13.95
CA ILE A 106 8.01 -5.63 -12.97
C ILE A 106 8.95 -6.54 -12.17
N ASP A 107 10.18 -6.05 -11.94
CA ASP A 107 11.13 -6.67 -11.02
C ASP A 107 11.30 -5.77 -9.81
N LEU A 108 10.85 -6.23 -8.64
CA LEU A 108 10.94 -5.50 -7.38
C LEU A 108 12.32 -5.72 -6.73
N SER A 109 12.73 -4.79 -5.87
CA SER A 109 13.78 -5.10 -4.90
C SER A 109 13.36 -6.29 -4.02
N LYS A 110 14.34 -7.03 -3.48
CA LYS A 110 14.04 -8.16 -2.60
C LYS A 110 13.21 -7.72 -1.39
N ARG A 111 13.54 -6.58 -0.74
CA ARG A 111 12.74 -6.08 0.39
C ARG A 111 11.29 -5.81 -0.01
N ALA A 112 11.05 -5.14 -1.13
CA ALA A 112 9.71 -4.81 -1.58
C ALA A 112 8.88 -6.06 -1.92
N PHE A 113 9.48 -7.05 -2.58
CA PHE A 113 8.80 -8.31 -2.85
C PHE A 113 8.46 -9.06 -1.56
N MET A 114 9.42 -9.16 -0.63
CA MET A 114 9.25 -9.92 0.61
C MET A 114 8.21 -9.31 1.57
N SER A 115 7.90 -8.02 1.46
CA SER A 115 6.85 -7.38 2.27
C SER A 115 5.43 -7.75 1.81
N ILE A 116 5.24 -8.06 0.52
CA ILE A 116 3.92 -8.39 -0.04
C ILE A 116 3.73 -9.88 -0.33
N ALA A 117 4.80 -10.67 -0.48
CA ALA A 117 4.71 -12.07 -0.88
C ALA A 117 3.99 -12.94 0.18
N SER A 118 2.97 -13.68 -0.24
CA SER A 118 2.31 -14.70 0.58
C SER A 118 3.22 -15.91 0.82
N ASN A 119 3.94 -16.33 -0.23
CA ASN A 119 4.95 -17.38 -0.17
C ASN A 119 6.30 -16.82 -0.62
N LYS A 120 7.23 -16.63 0.33
CA LYS A 120 8.56 -16.06 0.05
C LYS A 120 9.44 -16.93 -0.86
N LYS A 121 9.06 -18.20 -1.09
CA LYS A 121 9.79 -19.14 -1.95
C LYS A 121 9.30 -19.17 -3.40
N SER A 122 8.20 -18.48 -3.75
CA SER A 122 7.60 -18.60 -5.10
C SER A 122 8.46 -17.98 -6.20
N GLY A 123 9.31 -17.00 -5.88
CA GLY A 123 10.10 -16.25 -6.89
C GLY A 123 9.27 -15.22 -7.68
N VAL A 124 7.96 -15.45 -7.81
CA VAL A 124 7.01 -14.63 -8.58
C VAL A 124 5.66 -14.54 -7.88
N VAL A 125 4.91 -13.47 -8.13
CA VAL A 125 3.51 -13.29 -7.72
C VAL A 125 2.73 -12.52 -8.79
N TYR A 126 1.41 -12.69 -8.81
CA TYR A 126 0.51 -11.83 -9.59
C TYR A 126 0.17 -10.56 -8.79
N VAL A 127 0.25 -9.42 -9.46
CA VAL A 127 0.05 -8.12 -8.85
C VAL A 127 -0.85 -7.22 -9.70
N THR A 128 -1.56 -6.35 -9.00
CA THR A 128 -2.14 -5.14 -9.57
C THR A 128 -1.16 -3.98 -9.33
N ILE A 129 -0.94 -3.18 -10.37
CA ILE A 129 -0.04 -2.01 -10.36
C ILE A 129 -0.89 -0.76 -10.59
N GLU A 130 -0.68 0.23 -9.72
CA GLU A 130 -1.31 1.55 -9.78
C GLU A 130 -0.18 2.61 -9.80
N ILE A 131 -0.31 3.62 -10.67
CA ILE A 131 0.61 4.76 -10.69
C ILE A 131 0.07 5.81 -9.72
N LEU A 132 0.94 6.24 -8.80
CA LEU A 132 0.67 7.33 -7.88
C LEU A 132 1.01 8.66 -8.57
N LYS A 133 0.10 9.63 -8.54
CA LYS A 133 0.24 10.96 -9.14
C LYS A 133 0.66 12.00 -8.10
#